data_AF-A0AAD4M4U8-F1
#
_entry.id   AF-A0AAD4M4U8-F1
#
_cell.length_a   1.000
_cell.length_b   1.000
_cell.length_c   1.000
_cell.angle_alpha   90.00
_cell.angle_beta   90.00
_cell.angle_gamma   90.00
#
_symmetry.space_group_name_H-M   'P 1'
#
loop_
_entity.id
_entity.type
_entity.pdbx_description
1 polymer ?
#
loop_
_entity_poly.entity_id
_entity_poly.type
_entity_poly.pdbx_seq_one_letter_code
_entity_poly.pdbx_strand_id
1 'polypeptide(L)'
;LFSIYLERADEEDKMMAESWKADADGILVFTGLFSAAVATFIGVSIQDLKQNSQDTSAFYLQTIYQVLADVNRSQTSIPSALSTPPPFSPPTSAVWVNSLWFLSFSVSLTCALLATLLQRWARRYLQVTRHRRSLHKRARIRAFFSEGINKLHLPWAVEALPTLLHVALFLFFMGLVLFLYNINHTVFTVVISWVGTCACMYACITFMPIVRHDSPYYAPL
;
A
#
# COMPACT_ATOMS: atom_id res chain seq x y z
N LEU A 1 13.13 30.18 37.07
CA LEU A 1 11.73 29.80 36.73
C LEU A 1 11.51 29.78 35.22
N PHE A 2 11.67 30.89 34.49
CA PHE A 2 11.52 30.92 33.02
C PHE A 2 12.56 30.07 32.26
N SER A 3 13.81 29.99 32.74
CA SER A 3 14.85 29.11 32.18
C SER A 3 14.53 27.63 32.35
N ILE A 4 14.07 27.22 33.53
CA ILE A 4 13.68 25.83 33.86
C ILE A 4 12.47 25.40 33.02
N TYR A 5 11.48 26.28 32.83
CA TYR A 5 10.34 26.01 31.94
C TYR A 5 10.78 25.80 30.49
N LEU A 6 11.70 26.63 29.99
CA LEU A 6 12.20 26.52 28.62
C LEU A 6 13.12 25.31 28.40
N GLU A 7 13.81 24.85 29.42
CA GLU A 7 14.61 23.63 29.39
C GLU A 7 13.71 22.39 29.34
N ARG A 8 12.69 22.33 30.21
CA ARG A 8 11.67 21.27 30.22
C ARG A 8 10.92 21.18 28.88
N ALA A 9 10.53 22.32 28.32
CA ALA A 9 9.86 22.39 27.03
C ALA A 9 10.75 21.94 25.85
N ASP A 10 12.07 22.14 25.94
CA ASP A 10 13.02 21.71 24.91
C ASP A 10 13.20 20.18 24.95
N GLU A 11 13.23 19.60 26.14
CA GLU A 11 13.22 18.15 26.33
C GLU A 11 11.95 17.52 25.78
N GLU A 12 10.77 18.08 26.08
CA GLU A 12 9.47 17.60 25.56
C GLU A 12 9.38 17.68 24.04
N ASP A 13 9.76 18.82 23.45
CA ASP A 13 9.78 19.03 22.00
C ASP A 13 10.75 18.07 21.30
N LYS A 14 11.88 17.78 21.93
CA LYS A 14 12.86 16.82 21.43
C LYS A 14 12.34 15.39 21.48
N MET A 15 11.75 14.99 22.61
CA MET A 15 11.15 13.66 22.77
C MET A 15 10.03 13.43 21.74
N MET A 16 9.16 14.42 21.53
CA MET A 16 8.08 14.34 20.54
C MET A 16 8.59 14.28 19.10
N ALA A 17 9.62 15.06 18.75
CA ALA A 17 10.21 15.01 17.42
C ALA A 17 10.98 13.71 17.16
N GLU A 18 11.62 13.13 18.19
CA GLU A 18 12.30 11.85 18.10
C GLU A 18 11.31 10.69 17.96
N SER A 19 10.18 10.70 18.68
CA SER A 19 9.13 9.67 18.53
C SER A 19 8.49 9.72 17.15
N TRP A 20 8.08 10.89 16.66
CA TRP A 20 7.51 11.03 15.31
C TRP A 20 8.47 10.60 14.21
N LYS A 21 9.77 10.85 14.41
CA LYS A 21 10.79 10.40 13.48
C LYS A 21 10.91 8.88 13.49
N ALA A 22 10.94 8.25 14.67
CA ALA A 22 11.01 6.80 14.81
C ALA A 22 9.79 6.11 14.18
N ASP A 23 8.59 6.63 14.43
CA ASP A 23 7.34 6.11 13.83
C ASP A 23 7.37 6.25 12.31
N ALA A 24 7.80 7.41 11.79
CA ALA A 24 7.93 7.63 10.34
C ALA A 24 9.00 6.73 9.71
N ASP A 25 10.14 6.50 10.38
CA ASP A 25 11.18 5.55 9.92
C ASP A 25 10.61 4.12 9.83
N GLY A 26 9.85 3.68 10.84
CA GLY A 26 9.18 2.38 10.83
C GLY A 26 8.17 2.24 9.68
N ILE A 27 7.34 3.25 9.47
CA ILE A 27 6.38 3.29 8.35
C ILE A 27 7.09 3.28 7.00
N LEU A 28 8.22 3.99 6.84
CA LEU A 28 8.97 4.01 5.59
C LEU A 28 9.60 2.66 5.24
N VAL A 29 10.17 1.96 6.23
CA VAL A 29 10.70 0.61 6.01
C VAL A 29 9.58 -0.34 5.60
N PHE A 30 8.46 -0.29 6.32
CA PHE A 30 7.31 -1.15 6.03
C PHE A 30 6.70 -0.85 4.64
N THR A 31 6.44 0.42 4.33
CA THR A 31 5.90 0.84 3.02
C THR A 31 6.84 0.46 1.87
N GLY A 32 8.15 0.53 2.05
CA GLY A 32 9.13 0.10 1.06
C GLY A 32 9.04 -1.41 0.78
N LEU A 33 9.06 -2.23 1.82
CA LEU A 33 8.93 -3.69 1.71
C LEU A 33 7.58 -4.11 1.12
N PHE A 34 6.50 -3.48 1.57
CA PHE A 34 5.15 -3.72 1.06
C PHE A 34 5.04 -3.33 -0.41
N SER A 35 5.53 -2.15 -0.80
CA SER A 35 5.53 -1.72 -2.21
C SER A 35 6.32 -2.67 -3.10
N ALA A 36 7.45 -3.20 -2.62
CA ALA A 36 8.22 -4.20 -3.35
C ALA A 36 7.44 -5.49 -3.55
N ALA A 37 6.80 -6.01 -2.50
CA ALA A 37 5.95 -7.20 -2.60
C ALA A 37 4.79 -6.99 -3.59
N VAL A 38 4.05 -5.88 -3.46
CA VAL A 38 2.94 -5.53 -4.37
C VAL A 38 3.44 -5.41 -5.81
N ALA A 39 4.60 -4.80 -6.04
CA ALA A 39 5.19 -4.68 -7.38
C ALA A 39 5.50 -6.06 -8.01
N THR A 40 5.93 -7.04 -7.21
CA THR A 40 6.11 -8.43 -7.70
C THR A 40 4.79 -9.03 -8.18
N PHE A 41 3.72 -8.88 -7.39
CA PHE A 41 2.39 -9.38 -7.78
C PHE A 41 1.87 -8.68 -9.04
N ILE A 42 1.99 -7.35 -9.12
CA ILE A 42 1.64 -6.57 -10.31
C ILE A 42 2.42 -7.06 -11.54
N GLY A 43 3.71 -7.32 -11.41
CA GLY A 43 4.55 -7.81 -12.52
C GLY A 43 4.07 -9.14 -13.10
N VAL A 44 3.47 -9.99 -12.27
CA VAL A 44 2.84 -11.25 -12.70
C VAL A 44 1.46 -10.98 -13.32
N SER A 45 0.58 -10.22 -12.65
CA SER A 45 -0.81 -10.04 -13.13
C SER A 45 -0.99 -9.12 -14.32
N ILE A 46 -0.04 -8.23 -14.62
CA ILE A 46 -0.09 -7.41 -15.85
C ILE A 46 -0.06 -8.29 -17.09
N GLN A 47 0.52 -9.49 -17.00
CA GLN A 47 0.56 -10.42 -18.13
C GLN A 47 -0.86 -10.86 -18.52
N ASP A 48 -1.77 -10.99 -17.55
CA ASP A 48 -3.19 -11.32 -17.79
C ASP A 48 -3.97 -10.18 -18.46
N LEU A 49 -3.43 -8.96 -18.50
CA LEU A 49 -4.01 -7.80 -19.18
C LEU A 49 -3.55 -7.65 -20.62
N LYS A 50 -2.67 -8.52 -21.11
CA LYS A 50 -2.13 -8.47 -22.47
C LYS A 50 -2.38 -9.80 -23.18
N GLN A 51 -2.64 -9.73 -24.48
CA GLN A 51 -2.75 -10.91 -25.34
C GLN A 51 -1.43 -11.70 -25.26
N ASN A 52 -1.50 -12.95 -24.81
CA ASN A 52 -0.34 -13.82 -24.79
C ASN A 52 0.01 -14.23 -26.23
N SER A 53 1.28 -14.08 -26.61
CA SER A 53 1.78 -14.51 -27.91
C SER A 53 1.68 -16.03 -28.08
N GLN A 54 1.71 -16.78 -26.97
CA GLN A 54 1.49 -18.23 -26.96
C GLN A 54 0.05 -18.63 -27.28
N ASP A 55 -0.95 -17.87 -26.81
CA ASP A 55 -2.35 -18.17 -27.13
C ASP A 55 -2.63 -17.93 -28.63
N THR A 56 -1.98 -16.90 -29.17
CA THR A 56 -2.04 -16.58 -30.59
C THR A 56 -1.37 -17.67 -31.44
N SER A 57 -0.21 -18.19 -31.02
CA SER A 57 0.45 -19.30 -31.73
C SER A 57 -0.31 -20.62 -31.58
N ALA A 58 -0.89 -20.90 -30.41
CA ALA A 58 -1.75 -22.06 -30.18
C ALA A 58 -3.00 -22.02 -31.08
N PHE A 59 -3.63 -20.86 -31.24
CA PHE A 59 -4.75 -20.66 -32.16
C PHE A 59 -4.36 -20.99 -33.61
N TYR A 60 -3.22 -20.48 -34.09
CA TYR A 60 -2.75 -20.80 -35.44
C TYR A 60 -2.39 -22.28 -35.59
N LEU A 61 -1.75 -22.90 -34.60
CA LEU A 61 -1.46 -24.33 -34.60
C LEU A 61 -2.74 -25.16 -34.68
N GLN A 62 -3.74 -24.83 -33.87
CA GLN A 62 -5.05 -25.52 -33.90
C GLN A 62 -5.73 -25.37 -35.26
N THR A 63 -5.65 -24.17 -35.88
CA THR A 63 -6.18 -23.93 -37.22
C THR A 63 -5.45 -24.79 -38.26
N ILE A 64 -4.12 -24.88 -38.20
CA ILE A 64 -3.32 -25.73 -39.09
C ILE A 64 -3.69 -27.20 -38.91
N TYR A 65 -3.79 -27.68 -37.66
CA TYR A 65 -4.21 -29.07 -37.37
C TYR A 65 -5.60 -29.38 -37.92
N GLN A 66 -6.57 -28.47 -37.79
CA GLN A 66 -7.92 -28.65 -38.34
C GLN A 66 -7.92 -28.71 -39.86
N VAL A 67 -7.13 -27.88 -40.54
CA VAL A 67 -6.99 -27.93 -42.00
C VAL A 67 -6.33 -29.23 -42.46
N LEU A 68 -5.33 -29.73 -41.72
CA LEU A 68 -4.64 -30.99 -42.05
C LEU A 68 -5.49 -32.24 -41.78
N ALA A 69 -6.34 -32.21 -40.75
CA ALA A 69 -7.19 -33.32 -40.37
C ALA A 69 -8.42 -33.50 -41.30
N ASP A 70 -8.77 -32.47 -42.08
CA ASP A 70 -9.88 -32.49 -43.03
C ASP A 70 -9.46 -33.13 -44.37
N VAL A 71 -9.23 -34.45 -44.35
CA VAL A 71 -8.73 -35.25 -45.49
C VAL A 71 -9.68 -35.23 -46.70
N ASN A 72 -10.95 -34.88 -46.50
CA ASN A 72 -11.97 -34.88 -47.55
C ASN A 72 -12.06 -33.55 -48.34
N ARG A 73 -11.25 -32.54 -47.98
CA ARG A 73 -11.15 -31.27 -48.70
C ARG A 73 -10.23 -31.39 -49.92
N SER A 74 -10.59 -32.30 -50.83
CA SER A 74 -9.95 -32.39 -52.14
C SER A 74 -10.30 -31.14 -52.95
N GLN A 75 -9.35 -30.19 -52.95
CA GLN A 75 -9.20 -29.09 -53.89
C GLN A 75 -10.14 -27.88 -53.74
N THR A 76 -9.53 -26.70 -53.86
CA THR A 76 -10.11 -25.37 -54.10
C THR A 76 -10.86 -24.67 -52.96
N SER A 77 -10.11 -24.30 -51.92
CA SER A 77 -10.02 -22.89 -51.51
C SER A 77 -9.00 -22.81 -50.39
N ILE A 78 -7.83 -22.23 -50.67
CA ILE A 78 -7.02 -21.64 -49.61
C ILE A 78 -7.96 -20.62 -48.95
N PRO A 79 -8.30 -20.74 -47.65
CA PRO A 79 -9.16 -19.76 -47.00
C PRO A 79 -8.51 -18.39 -47.22
N SER A 80 -9.14 -17.54 -48.05
CA SER A 80 -8.53 -16.28 -48.49
C SER A 80 -8.42 -15.25 -47.37
N ALA A 81 -8.96 -15.58 -46.19
CA ALA A 81 -8.69 -14.90 -44.95
C ALA A 81 -8.08 -15.91 -43.97
N LEU A 82 -6.80 -15.69 -43.62
CA LEU A 82 -6.25 -16.26 -42.39
C LEU A 82 -7.25 -15.92 -41.28
N SER A 83 -7.82 -16.91 -40.61
CA SER A 83 -8.74 -16.64 -39.50
C SER A 83 -7.97 -15.79 -38.50
N THR A 84 -8.37 -14.55 -38.31
CA THR A 84 -7.74 -13.68 -37.32
C THR A 84 -8.16 -14.15 -35.94
N PRO A 85 -7.23 -14.23 -34.97
CA PRO A 85 -7.58 -14.50 -33.59
C PRO A 85 -8.68 -13.52 -33.14
N PRO A 86 -9.63 -13.96 -32.30
CA PRO A 86 -10.61 -13.05 -31.73
C PRO A 86 -9.91 -11.88 -31.03
N PRO A 87 -10.49 -10.67 -31.06
CA PRO A 87 -9.90 -9.53 -30.37
C PRO A 87 -9.78 -9.85 -28.88
N PHE A 88 -8.57 -9.65 -28.34
CA PHE A 88 -8.31 -9.90 -26.93
C PHE A 88 -9.15 -8.99 -26.06
N SER A 89 -9.88 -9.59 -25.13
CA SER A 89 -10.54 -8.87 -24.05
C SER A 89 -10.06 -9.48 -22.73
N PRO A 90 -9.39 -8.70 -21.86
CA PRO A 90 -8.91 -9.22 -20.60
C PRO A 90 -10.10 -9.66 -19.72
N PRO A 91 -9.94 -10.74 -18.94
CA PRO A 91 -10.99 -11.16 -18.03
C PRO A 91 -11.27 -10.06 -17.01
N THR A 92 -12.54 -9.83 -16.70
CA THR A 92 -12.99 -8.77 -15.78
C THR A 92 -12.33 -8.91 -14.42
N SER A 93 -12.12 -10.14 -13.94
CA SER A 93 -11.38 -10.44 -12.70
C SER A 93 -9.94 -9.92 -12.73
N ALA A 94 -9.20 -10.10 -13.83
CA ALA A 94 -7.84 -9.59 -13.95
C ALA A 94 -7.80 -8.05 -13.95
N VAL A 95 -8.78 -7.39 -14.57
CA VAL A 95 -8.90 -5.92 -14.50
C VAL A 95 -9.09 -5.45 -13.06
N TRP A 96 -10.03 -6.05 -12.32
CA TRP A 96 -10.27 -5.70 -10.92
C TRP A 96 -9.07 -5.95 -10.01
N VAL A 97 -8.40 -7.12 -10.13
CA VAL A 97 -7.20 -7.45 -9.36
C VAL A 97 -6.10 -6.43 -9.60
N ASN A 98 -5.78 -6.16 -10.87
CA ASN A 98 -4.74 -5.20 -11.22
C ASN A 98 -5.10 -3.79 -10.73
N SER A 99 -6.35 -3.34 -10.89
CA SER A 99 -6.79 -2.04 -10.36
C SER A 99 -6.60 -1.92 -8.85
N LEU A 100 -6.99 -2.95 -8.08
CA LEU A 100 -6.82 -2.96 -6.62
C LEU A 100 -5.34 -2.91 -6.20
N TRP A 101 -4.48 -3.68 -6.88
CA TRP A 101 -3.05 -3.69 -6.57
C TRP A 101 -2.35 -2.39 -6.98
N PHE A 102 -2.67 -1.80 -8.13
CA PHE A 102 -2.15 -0.50 -8.52
C PHE A 102 -2.58 0.61 -7.56
N LEU A 103 -3.84 0.58 -7.10
CA LEU A 103 -4.34 1.51 -6.08
C LEU A 103 -3.58 1.32 -4.77
N SER A 104 -3.45 0.08 -4.29
CA SER A 104 -2.67 -0.24 -3.09
C SER A 104 -1.23 0.26 -3.18
N PHE A 105 -0.56 0.01 -4.32
CA PHE A 105 0.80 0.46 -4.57
C PHE A 105 0.91 2.00 -4.52
N SER A 106 -0.04 2.68 -5.17
CA SER A 106 -0.08 4.15 -5.21
C SER A 106 -0.34 4.77 -3.83
N VAL A 107 -1.26 4.20 -3.05
CA VAL A 107 -1.55 4.64 -1.68
C VAL A 107 -0.33 4.42 -0.77
N SER A 108 0.35 3.28 -0.89
CA SER A 108 1.59 2.99 -0.15
C SER A 108 2.70 4.00 -0.48
N LEU A 109 2.90 4.34 -1.76
CA LEU A 109 3.88 5.33 -2.17
C LEU A 109 3.52 6.74 -1.66
N THR A 110 2.23 7.06 -1.65
CA THR A 110 1.73 8.32 -1.08
C THR A 110 2.01 8.37 0.43
N CYS A 111 1.74 7.30 1.16
CA CYS A 111 2.08 7.18 2.58
C CYS A 111 3.59 7.38 2.81
N ALA A 112 4.44 6.74 2.01
CA ALA A 112 5.89 6.93 2.09
C ALA A 112 6.30 8.39 1.83
N LEU A 113 5.72 9.05 0.81
CA LEU A 113 5.98 10.47 0.56
C LEU A 113 5.61 11.33 1.76
N LEU A 114 4.41 11.17 2.33
CA LEU A 114 4.00 11.90 3.53
C LEU A 114 4.95 11.64 4.71
N ALA A 115 5.39 10.40 4.92
CA ALA A 115 6.31 10.05 6.00
C ALA A 115 7.68 10.72 5.81
N THR A 116 8.22 10.74 4.58
CA THR A 116 9.47 11.46 4.30
C THR A 116 9.33 12.98 4.51
N LEU A 117 8.18 13.55 4.18
CA LEU A 117 7.89 14.96 4.45
C LEU A 117 7.93 15.19 5.96
N LEU A 118 7.15 14.42 6.74
CA LEU A 118 7.10 14.53 8.20
C LEU A 118 8.49 14.50 8.82
N GLN A 119 9.36 13.59 8.36
CA GLN A 119 10.74 13.55 8.83
C GLN A 119 11.56 14.80 8.47
N ARG A 120 11.40 15.33 7.25
CA ARG A 120 12.08 16.57 6.84
C ARG A 120 11.62 17.75 7.71
N TRP A 121 10.33 17.81 8.02
CA TRP A 121 9.75 18.80 8.92
C TRP A 121 10.29 18.65 10.35
N ALA A 122 10.29 17.44 10.92
CA ALA A 122 10.81 17.17 12.25
C ALA A 122 12.31 17.53 12.37
N ARG A 123 13.12 17.19 11.36
CA ARG A 123 14.54 17.58 11.33
C ARG A 123 14.72 19.09 11.25
N ARG A 124 13.96 19.77 10.39
CA ARG A 124 14.02 21.23 10.26
C ARG A 124 13.60 21.93 11.56
N TYR A 125 12.58 21.40 12.24
CA TYR A 125 12.14 21.87 13.54
C TYR A 125 13.28 21.81 14.58
N LEU A 126 13.88 20.63 14.77
CA LEU A 126 14.98 20.43 15.71
C LEU A 126 16.20 21.33 15.39
N GLN A 127 16.54 21.49 14.10
CA GLN A 127 17.64 22.37 13.69
C GLN A 127 17.36 23.84 14.02
N VAL A 128 16.15 24.34 13.74
CA VAL A 128 15.78 25.74 14.02
C VAL A 128 15.75 26.02 15.52
N THR A 129 15.29 25.07 16.33
CA THR A 129 15.20 25.22 17.80
C THR A 129 16.59 25.16 18.46
N ARG A 130 17.50 24.29 18.01
CA ARG A 130 18.88 24.19 18.55
C ARG A 130 19.77 25.40 18.22
N HIS A 131 19.57 26.08 17.09
CA HIS A 131 20.58 27.02 16.56
C HIS A 131 20.46 28.47 17.06
N ARG A 132 19.46 28.83 17.89
CA ARG A 132 19.24 30.24 18.30
C ARG A 132 19.43 30.47 19.80
N ARG A 133 20.53 31.16 20.14
CA ARG A 133 20.96 31.59 21.49
C ARG A 133 20.03 32.61 22.22
N SER A 134 18.90 33.00 21.65
CA SER A 134 18.02 34.08 22.17
C SER A 134 16.66 33.53 22.60
N LEU A 135 16.37 33.59 23.91
CA LEU A 135 15.16 33.06 24.56
C LEU A 135 13.86 33.64 23.95
N HIS A 136 13.85 34.93 23.63
CA HIS A 136 12.68 35.62 23.06
C HIS A 136 12.40 35.21 21.59
N LYS A 137 13.45 35.00 20.79
CA LYS A 137 13.28 34.54 19.40
C LYS A 137 12.85 33.08 19.33
N ARG A 138 13.22 32.25 20.32
CA ARG A 138 12.77 30.85 20.46
C ARG A 138 11.26 30.77 20.72
N ALA A 139 10.76 31.53 21.71
CA ALA A 139 9.32 31.56 22.03
C ALA A 139 8.47 32.01 20.82
N ARG A 140 8.93 33.00 20.06
CA ARG A 140 8.22 33.50 18.87
C ARG A 140 8.18 32.49 17.72
N ILE A 141 9.24 31.70 17.53
CA ILE A 141 9.27 30.64 16.51
C ILE A 141 8.37 29.48 16.93
N ARG A 142 8.36 29.08 18.20
CA ARG A 142 7.47 28.03 18.72
C ARG A 142 6.00 28.45 18.57
N ALA A 143 5.67 29.69 18.90
CA ALA A 143 4.33 30.24 18.68
C ALA A 143 3.95 30.25 17.18
N PHE A 144 4.80 30.80 16.31
CA PHE A 144 4.58 30.83 14.85
C PHE A 144 4.44 29.44 14.24
N PHE A 145 5.19 28.45 14.75
CA PHE A 145 5.12 27.08 14.29
C PHE A 145 3.91 26.35 14.86
N SER A 146 3.49 26.58 16.10
CA SER A 146 2.24 26.04 16.65
C SER A 146 1.02 26.57 15.90
N GLU A 147 1.04 27.86 15.56
CA GLU A 147 0.04 28.52 14.71
C GLU A 147 0.06 27.93 13.29
N GLY A 148 1.27 27.68 12.76
CA GLY A 148 1.49 27.02 11.48
C GLY A 148 1.01 25.57 11.46
N ILE A 149 1.31 24.77 12.48
CA ILE A 149 0.88 23.37 12.64
C ILE A 149 -0.65 23.28 12.65
N ASN A 150 -1.31 24.16 13.41
CA ASN A 150 -2.77 24.21 13.48
C ASN A 150 -3.39 24.68 12.15
N LYS A 151 -2.78 25.63 11.45
CA LYS A 151 -3.25 26.07 10.12
C LYS A 151 -2.95 25.08 8.99
N LEU A 152 -1.88 24.27 9.11
CA LEU A 152 -1.44 23.35 8.05
C LEU A 152 -1.96 21.91 8.23
N HIS A 153 -2.84 21.65 9.22
CA HIS A 153 -3.37 20.31 9.52
C HIS A 153 -2.26 19.25 9.70
N LEU A 154 -1.11 19.64 10.25
CA LEU A 154 0.01 18.71 10.48
C LEU A 154 -0.36 17.51 11.41
N PRO A 155 -1.18 17.67 12.46
CA PRO A 155 -1.58 16.55 13.31
C PRO A 155 -2.35 15.49 12.51
N TRP A 156 -3.25 15.95 11.63
CA TRP A 156 -4.01 15.09 10.73
C TRP A 156 -3.10 14.32 9.78
N ALA A 157 -2.01 14.93 9.29
CA ALA A 157 -1.05 14.24 8.42
C ALA A 157 -0.29 13.11 9.15
N VAL A 158 0.06 13.31 10.44
CA VAL A 158 0.73 12.28 11.26
C VAL A 158 -0.23 11.12 11.54
N GLU A 159 -1.46 11.42 11.92
CA GLU A 159 -2.52 10.43 12.15
C GLU A 159 -2.97 9.73 10.86
N ALA A 160 -2.85 10.39 9.71
CA ALA A 160 -3.18 9.82 8.41
C ALA A 160 -2.17 8.77 7.93
N LEU A 161 -0.93 8.77 8.44
CA LEU A 161 0.11 7.85 7.96
C LEU A 161 -0.25 6.37 8.22
N PRO A 162 -0.56 5.96 9.47
CA PRO A 162 -1.01 4.59 9.72
C PRO A 162 -2.31 4.24 9.02
N THR A 163 -3.25 5.18 8.87
CA THR A 163 -4.55 4.88 8.24
C THR A 163 -4.39 4.62 6.74
N LEU A 164 -3.59 5.43 6.02
CA LEU A 164 -3.24 5.18 4.63
C LEU A 164 -2.57 3.81 4.44
N LEU A 165 -1.70 3.43 5.37
CA LEU A 165 -1.05 2.12 5.36
C LEU A 165 -2.05 0.97 5.47
N HIS A 166 -2.98 1.04 6.43
CA HIS A 166 -4.03 0.03 6.60
C HIS A 166 -4.94 -0.05 5.38
N VAL A 167 -5.31 1.10 4.79
CA VAL A 167 -6.08 1.14 3.56
C VAL A 167 -5.33 0.42 2.43
N ALA A 168 -4.03 0.71 2.23
CA ALA A 168 -3.23 0.03 1.22
C ALA A 168 -3.19 -1.50 1.45
N LEU A 169 -2.98 -1.94 2.69
CA LEU A 169 -3.00 -3.37 3.05
C LEU A 169 -4.34 -4.02 2.73
N PHE A 170 -5.45 -3.36 3.07
CA PHE A 170 -6.78 -3.88 2.81
C PHE A 170 -7.05 -4.04 1.31
N LEU A 171 -6.70 -3.03 0.49
CA LEU A 171 -6.80 -3.12 -0.96
C LEU A 171 -5.95 -4.27 -1.52
N PHE A 172 -4.73 -4.45 -1.02
CA PHE A 172 -3.86 -5.54 -1.45
C PHE A 172 -4.45 -6.92 -1.13
N PHE A 173 -4.90 -7.14 0.10
CA PHE A 173 -5.52 -8.40 0.50
C PHE A 173 -6.80 -8.68 -0.28
N MET A 174 -7.63 -7.66 -0.53
CA MET A 174 -8.82 -7.80 -1.37
C MET A 174 -8.46 -8.27 -2.78
N GLY A 175 -7.44 -7.66 -3.40
CA GLY A 175 -6.92 -8.10 -4.69
C GLY A 175 -6.33 -9.51 -4.65
N LEU A 176 -5.63 -9.88 -3.58
CA LEU A 176 -5.04 -11.21 -3.39
C LEU A 176 -6.10 -12.31 -3.29
N VAL A 177 -7.17 -12.06 -2.54
CA VAL A 177 -8.32 -12.98 -2.40
C VAL A 177 -8.98 -13.21 -3.75
N LEU A 178 -9.22 -12.13 -4.52
CA LEU A 178 -9.81 -12.22 -5.86
C LEU A 178 -8.89 -12.95 -6.85
N PHE A 179 -7.58 -12.70 -6.79
CA PHE A 179 -6.58 -13.38 -7.61
C PHE A 179 -6.54 -14.88 -7.33
N LEU A 180 -6.42 -15.28 -6.06
CA LEU A 180 -6.34 -16.69 -5.68
C LEU A 180 -7.63 -17.45 -5.96
N TYR A 181 -8.79 -16.79 -5.81
CA TYR A 181 -10.08 -17.40 -6.13
C TYR A 181 -10.17 -17.83 -7.59
N ASN A 182 -9.59 -17.07 -8.52
CA ASN A 182 -9.60 -17.39 -9.96
C ASN A 182 -8.55 -18.45 -10.35
N ILE A 183 -7.50 -18.65 -9.55
CA ILE A 183 -6.41 -19.57 -9.88
C ILE A 183 -6.65 -20.96 -9.30
N ASN A 184 -6.86 -21.07 -8.00
CA ASN A 184 -6.97 -22.37 -7.34
C ASN A 184 -7.74 -22.27 -6.01
N HIS A 185 -8.88 -22.97 -5.94
CA HIS A 185 -9.72 -22.98 -4.74
C HIS A 185 -9.02 -23.55 -3.49
N THR A 186 -8.13 -24.53 -3.62
CA THR A 186 -7.38 -25.09 -2.49
C THR A 186 -6.44 -24.05 -1.89
N VAL A 187 -5.63 -23.37 -2.73
CA VAL A 187 -4.70 -22.33 -2.28
C VAL A 187 -5.48 -21.16 -1.68
N PHE A 188 -6.59 -20.77 -2.31
CA PHE A 188 -7.50 -19.76 -1.78
C PHE A 188 -7.98 -20.08 -0.36
N THR A 189 -8.49 -21.29 -0.11
CA THR A 189 -8.99 -21.70 1.21
C THR A 189 -7.90 -21.68 2.28
N VAL A 190 -6.69 -22.11 1.94
CA VAL A 190 -5.55 -22.06 2.88
C VAL A 190 -5.22 -20.61 3.23
N VAL A 191 -5.05 -19.73 2.24
CA VAL A 191 -4.67 -18.34 2.46
C VAL A 191 -5.77 -17.56 3.20
N ILE A 192 -7.04 -17.73 2.83
CA ILE A 192 -8.15 -17.03 3.51
C ILE A 192 -8.31 -17.48 4.95
N SER A 193 -8.06 -18.77 5.26
CA SER A 193 -8.10 -19.27 6.64
C SER A 193 -7.01 -18.65 7.51
N TRP A 194 -5.80 -18.49 6.97
CA TRP A 194 -4.69 -17.83 7.64
C TRP A 194 -4.97 -16.34 7.87
N VAL A 195 -5.37 -15.62 6.82
CA VAL A 195 -5.72 -14.19 6.90
C VAL A 195 -6.88 -13.98 7.88
N GLY A 196 -7.91 -14.83 7.84
CA GLY A 196 -9.04 -14.80 8.76
C GLY A 196 -8.62 -15.02 10.22
N THR A 197 -7.70 -15.96 10.48
CA THR A 197 -7.16 -16.21 11.83
C THR A 197 -6.40 -14.99 12.35
N CYS A 198 -5.53 -14.40 11.53
CA CYS A 198 -4.79 -13.18 11.88
C CYS A 198 -5.73 -11.99 12.12
N ALA A 199 -6.75 -11.81 11.27
CA ALA A 199 -7.74 -10.75 11.42
C ALA A 199 -8.58 -10.94 12.68
N CYS A 200 -8.98 -12.18 13.01
CA CYS A 200 -9.67 -12.48 14.25
C CYS A 200 -8.79 -12.18 15.47
N MET A 201 -7.51 -12.57 15.44
CA MET A 201 -6.57 -12.28 16.52
C MET A 201 -6.37 -10.77 16.70
N TYR A 202 -6.20 -10.04 15.60
CA TYR A 202 -6.08 -8.58 15.61
C TYR A 202 -7.35 -7.93 16.19
N ALA A 203 -8.53 -8.32 15.72
CA ALA A 203 -9.80 -7.84 16.24
C ALA A 203 -9.93 -8.15 17.74
N CYS A 204 -9.60 -9.38 18.17
CA CYS A 204 -9.60 -9.74 19.58
C CYS A 204 -8.71 -8.82 20.41
N ILE A 205 -7.50 -8.49 19.95
CA ILE A 205 -6.58 -7.56 20.65
C ILE A 205 -7.16 -6.15 20.68
N THR A 206 -7.71 -5.65 19.56
CA THR A 206 -8.30 -4.31 19.46
C THR A 206 -9.56 -4.16 20.31
N PHE A 207 -10.39 -5.21 20.43
CA PHE A 207 -11.61 -5.22 21.25
C PHE A 207 -11.36 -5.66 22.71
N MET A 208 -10.21 -6.25 23.01
CA MET A 208 -9.81 -6.64 24.37
C MET A 208 -9.97 -5.52 25.42
N PRO A 209 -9.57 -4.26 25.17
CA PRO A 209 -9.77 -3.17 26.14
C PRO A 209 -11.25 -2.78 26.35
N ILE A 210 -12.17 -3.18 25.47
CA ILE A 210 -13.62 -2.92 25.64
C ILE A 210 -14.27 -3.98 26.54
N VAL A 211 -13.72 -5.21 26.57
CA VAL A 211 -14.29 -6.33 27.33
C VAL A 211 -13.66 -6.46 28.74
N ARG A 212 -12.42 -5.98 28.93
CA ARG A 212 -11.75 -5.96 30.25
C ARG A 212 -11.30 -4.54 30.62
N HIS A 213 -12.01 -3.95 31.58
CA HIS A 213 -11.71 -2.63 32.14
C HIS A 213 -10.34 -2.56 32.87
N ASP A 214 -9.70 -3.71 33.17
CA ASP A 214 -8.43 -3.82 33.93
C ASP A 214 -7.23 -4.34 33.09
N SER A 215 -7.12 -3.95 31.81
CA SER A 215 -5.98 -4.34 30.97
C SER A 215 -4.98 -3.18 30.82
N PRO A 216 -3.65 -3.40 30.97
CA PRO A 216 -2.61 -2.37 30.90
C PRO A 216 -2.37 -1.79 29.49
N TYR A 217 -3.28 -2.04 28.55
CA TYR A 217 -3.26 -1.53 27.18
C TYR A 217 -4.17 -0.30 27.01
N TYR A 218 -4.17 0.60 27.99
CA TYR A 218 -4.62 1.97 27.75
C TYR A 218 -3.60 2.63 26.81
N ALA A 219 -3.81 2.46 25.51
CA ALA A 219 -3.24 3.36 24.52
C ALA A 219 -3.90 4.73 24.78
N PRO A 220 -3.14 5.76 25.15
CA PRO A 220 -3.69 7.09 25.33
C PRO A 220 -3.97 7.65 23.94
N LEU A 221 -5.24 7.66 23.56
CA LEU A 221 -5.78 8.66 22.64
C LEU A 221 -6.01 9.95 23.43
#